data_AF-A0A3N5XRV0-F1
#
_entry.id   AF-A0A3N5XRV0-F1
#
_cell.length_a   1.000
_cell.length_b   1.000
_cell.length_c   1.000
_cell.angle_alpha   90.00
_cell.angle_beta   90.00
_cell.angle_gamma   90.00
#
_symmetry.space_group_name_H-M   'P 1'
#
loop_
_entity.id
_entity.type
_entity.pdbx_description
1 polymer ?
#
loop_
_entity_poly.entity_id
_entity_poly.type
_entity_poly.pdbx_seq_one_letter_code
_entity_poly.pdbx_strand_id
1 'polypeptide(L)'
;MRTQITRDILSYLLDNRGARDTLNGIVEWWLLERHVRRGVNQVEQVLLELTSRGFIIEQKAADGRVHYQINPQKEAEIAEVIRERADDNDGIVP
;
A
#
# COMPACT_ATOMS: atom_id res chain seq x y z
N MET A 1 -10.00 17.06 16.17
CA MET A 1 -9.49 15.71 16.48
C MET A 1 -10.59 14.70 16.84
N ARG A 2 -11.43 14.91 17.88
CA ARG A 2 -12.50 13.94 18.24
C ARG A 2 -13.53 13.68 17.12
N THR A 3 -13.90 14.70 16.36
CA THR A 3 -14.91 14.62 15.30
C THR A 3 -14.51 13.72 14.12
N GLN A 4 -13.21 13.59 13.82
CA GLN A 4 -12.73 12.73 12.74
C GLN A 4 -12.81 11.26 13.16
N ILE A 5 -12.33 10.93 14.37
CA ILE A 5 -12.45 9.60 14.96
C ILE A 5 -13.92 9.17 15.06
N THR A 6 -14.83 10.08 15.43
CA THR A 6 -16.28 9.80 15.45
C THR A 6 -16.81 9.41 14.06
N ARG A 7 -16.43 10.13 12.99
CA ARG A 7 -16.88 9.81 11.63
C ARG A 7 -16.31 8.47 11.15
N ASP A 8 -15.05 8.20 11.43
CA ASP A 8 -14.38 6.96 11.01
C ASP A 8 -15.02 5.75 11.71
N ILE A 9 -15.27 5.83 13.02
CA ILE A 9 -15.96 4.76 13.79
C ILE A 9 -17.39 4.55 13.28
N LEU A 10 -18.14 5.63 12.99
CA LEU A 10 -19.50 5.51 12.48
C LEU A 10 -19.54 4.93 11.06
N SER A 11 -18.60 5.31 10.19
CA SER A 11 -18.48 4.73 8.84
C SER A 11 -18.20 3.23 8.92
N TYR A 12 -17.25 2.84 9.76
CA TYR A 12 -16.91 1.44 10.00
C TYR A 12 -18.11 0.60 10.46
N LEU A 13 -18.82 1.06 11.49
CA LEU A 13 -19.99 0.36 12.01
C LEU A 13 -21.16 0.33 11.00
N LEU A 14 -21.27 1.35 10.14
CA LEU A 14 -22.26 1.42 9.08
C LEU A 14 -21.97 0.45 7.94
N ASP A 15 -20.70 0.24 7.59
CA ASP A 15 -20.26 -0.73 6.59
C ASP A 15 -20.35 -2.17 7.13
N ASN A 16 -20.22 -2.33 8.45
CA ASN A 16 -20.28 -3.61 9.15
C ASN A 16 -21.53 -3.73 10.03
N ARG A 17 -22.74 -3.47 9.48
CA ARG A 17 -24.00 -3.40 10.25
C ARG A 17 -24.35 -4.67 11.06
N GLY A 18 -23.74 -5.81 10.73
CA GLY A 18 -23.90 -7.08 11.45
C GLY A 18 -22.79 -7.38 12.45
N ALA A 19 -21.68 -6.64 12.41
CA ALA A 19 -20.57 -6.83 13.34
C ALA A 19 -20.96 -6.24 14.69
N ARG A 20 -21.27 -7.12 15.66
CA ARG A 20 -21.28 -6.74 17.08
C ARG A 20 -19.85 -6.62 17.57
N ASP A 21 -19.10 -5.74 16.95
CA ASP A 21 -17.67 -5.66 17.21
C ASP A 21 -17.40 -5.11 18.61
N THR A 22 -16.26 -5.49 19.15
CA THR A 22 -15.77 -5.05 20.46
C THR A 22 -14.92 -3.80 20.29
N LEU A 23 -14.62 -3.10 21.40
CA LEU A 23 -13.68 -1.99 21.37
C LEU A 23 -12.34 -2.39 20.76
N ASN A 24 -11.84 -3.59 21.08
CA ASN A 24 -10.57 -4.09 20.55
C ASN A 24 -10.63 -4.31 19.03
N GLY A 25 -11.71 -4.89 18.51
CA GLY A 25 -11.85 -5.08 17.06
C GLY A 25 -12.05 -3.77 16.29
N ILE A 26 -12.76 -2.79 16.87
CA ILE A 26 -12.84 -1.43 16.29
C ILE A 26 -11.45 -0.78 16.24
N VAL A 27 -10.64 -0.91 17.31
CA VAL A 27 -9.29 -0.34 17.36
C VAL A 27 -8.33 -1.07 16.42
N GLU A 28 -8.36 -2.40 16.37
CA GLU A 28 -7.53 -3.22 15.46
C GLU A 28 -7.86 -2.91 14.00
N TRP A 29 -9.15 -2.87 13.63
CA TRP A 29 -9.56 -2.47 12.29
C TRP A 29 -9.15 -1.02 11.99
N TRP A 30 -9.34 -0.07 12.90
CA TRP A 30 -8.96 1.32 12.66
C TRP A 30 -7.44 1.49 12.49
N LEU A 31 -6.64 0.73 13.24
CA LEU A 31 -5.20 0.69 13.07
C LEU A 31 -4.79 0.06 11.74
N LEU A 32 -5.43 -1.05 11.33
CA LEU A 32 -5.22 -1.69 10.04
C LEU A 32 -5.64 -0.78 8.90
N GLU A 33 -6.84 -0.19 8.94
CA GLU A 33 -7.33 0.74 7.93
C GLU A 33 -6.41 1.95 7.80
N ARG A 34 -5.96 2.53 8.92
CA ARG A 34 -5.03 3.66 8.90
C ARG A 34 -3.63 3.28 8.40
N HIS A 35 -3.15 2.06 8.68
CA HIS A 35 -1.90 1.56 8.11
C HIS A 35 -2.03 1.27 6.62
N VAL A 36 -3.11 0.61 6.20
CA VAL A 36 -3.42 0.30 4.81
C VAL A 36 -3.59 1.59 4.02
N ARG A 37 -4.39 2.55 4.46
CA ARG A 37 -4.59 3.84 3.76
C ARG A 37 -3.28 4.62 3.60
N ARG A 38 -2.43 4.67 4.64
CA ARG A 38 -1.10 5.30 4.53
C ARG A 38 -0.18 4.53 3.60
N GLY A 39 -0.20 3.20 3.67
CA GLY A 39 0.57 2.31 2.81
C GLY A 39 0.16 2.43 1.34
N VAL A 40 -1.14 2.53 1.03
CA VAL A 40 -1.66 2.67 -0.33
C VAL A 40 -1.12 3.93 -1.00
N ASN A 41 -1.21 5.08 -0.35
CA ASN A 41 -0.67 6.33 -0.93
C ASN A 41 0.83 6.22 -1.21
N GLN A 42 1.59 5.63 -0.28
CA GLN A 42 3.03 5.44 -0.46
C GLN A 42 3.34 4.47 -1.61
N VAL A 43 2.59 3.36 -1.70
CA VAL A 43 2.72 2.39 -2.79
C VAL A 43 2.35 3.01 -4.13
N GLU A 44 1.30 3.83 -4.22
CA GLU A 44 0.92 4.55 -5.44
C GLU A 44 2.04 5.49 -5.92
N GLN A 45 2.66 6.25 -5.01
CA GLN A 45 3.80 7.11 -5.36
C GLN A 45 4.99 6.30 -5.87
N VAL A 46 5.32 5.18 -5.20
CA VAL A 46 6.42 4.31 -5.63
C VAL A 46 6.12 3.65 -6.98
N LEU A 47 4.87 3.22 -7.23
CA LEU A 47 4.46 2.67 -8.52
C LEU A 47 4.59 3.73 -9.63
N LEU A 48 4.20 4.98 -9.39
CA LEU A 48 4.40 6.08 -10.33
C LEU A 48 5.88 6.31 -10.64
N GLU A 49 6.74 6.30 -9.61
CA GLU A 49 8.20 6.44 -9.78
C GLU A 49 8.77 5.28 -10.60
N LEU A 50 8.43 4.03 -10.28
CA LEU A 50 8.92 2.85 -10.98
C LEU A 50 8.44 2.81 -12.45
N THR A 51 7.19 3.22 -12.70
CA THR A 51 6.65 3.34 -14.07
C THR A 51 7.38 4.44 -14.84
N SER A 52 7.64 5.61 -14.23
CA SER A 52 8.35 6.72 -14.88
C SER A 52 9.81 6.39 -15.20
N ARG A 53 10.47 5.56 -14.39
CA ARG A 53 11.80 5.00 -14.66
C ARG A 53 11.78 3.87 -15.72
N GLY A 54 10.60 3.42 -16.11
CA GLY A 54 10.39 2.33 -17.07
C GLY A 54 10.73 0.94 -16.51
N PHE A 55 10.86 0.79 -15.18
CA PHE A 55 11.17 -0.48 -14.54
C PHE A 55 9.96 -1.41 -14.49
N ILE A 56 8.77 -0.83 -14.39
CA ILE A 56 7.51 -1.55 -14.50
C ILE A 56 6.66 -0.95 -15.61
N ILE A 57 5.81 -1.79 -16.18
CA ILE A 57 4.83 -1.43 -17.21
C ILE A 57 3.45 -1.45 -16.56
N GLU A 58 2.74 -0.34 -16.68
CA GLU A 58 1.35 -0.21 -16.30
C GLU A 58 0.45 -0.62 -17.47
N GLN A 59 -0.50 -1.53 -17.22
CA GLN A 59 -1.46 -2.01 -18.21
C GLN A 59 -2.89 -1.93 -17.68
N LYS A 60 -3.74 -1.20 -18.39
CA LYS A 60 -5.17 -1.15 -18.08
C LYS A 60 -5.89 -2.33 -18.71
N ALA A 61 -6.50 -3.17 -17.88
CA ALA A 61 -7.30 -4.32 -18.31
C ALA A 61 -8.70 -3.91 -18.76
N ALA A 62 -9.36 -4.82 -19.48
CA ALA A 62 -10.72 -4.62 -20.01
C ALA A 62 -11.78 -4.47 -18.89
N ASP A 63 -11.52 -5.00 -17.69
CA ASP A 63 -12.37 -4.84 -16.52
C ASP A 63 -12.19 -3.47 -15.81
N GLY A 64 -11.32 -2.61 -16.35
CA GLY A 64 -11.04 -1.28 -15.82
C GLY A 64 -9.95 -1.26 -14.75
N ARG A 65 -9.42 -2.41 -14.33
CA ARG A 65 -8.32 -2.49 -13.36
C ARG A 65 -6.98 -2.18 -14.03
N VAL A 66 -6.02 -1.78 -13.21
CA VAL A 66 -4.64 -1.53 -13.63
C VAL A 66 -3.74 -2.66 -13.09
N HIS A 67 -2.93 -3.24 -13.98
CA HIS A 67 -1.94 -4.25 -13.66
C HIS A 67 -0.54 -3.67 -13.86
N TYR A 68 0.38 -4.05 -12.98
CA TYR A 68 1.79 -3.67 -13.06
C TYR A 68 2.63 -4.93 -13.26
N GLN A 69 3.57 -4.89 -14.20
CA GLN A 69 4.51 -5.97 -14.46
C GLN A 69 5.93 -5.42 -14.63
N ILE A 70 6.96 -6.22 -14.35
CA ILE A 70 8.34 -5.83 -14.64
C ILE A 70 8.49 -5.58 -16.14
N ASN A 71 9.29 -4.57 -16.49
CA ASN A 71 9.74 -4.38 -17.85
C ASN A 71 10.93 -5.31 -18.15
N PRO A 72 10.79 -6.33 -19.01
CA PRO A 72 11.86 -7.28 -19.29
C PRO A 72 13.12 -6.61 -19.87
N GLN A 73 12.97 -5.48 -20.55
CA GLN A 73 14.08 -4.73 -21.14
C GLN A 73 14.98 -4.05 -20.09
N LYS A 74 14.51 -3.95 -18.84
CA LYS A 74 15.19 -3.27 -17.73
C LYS A 74 15.65 -4.22 -16.63
N GLU A 75 15.52 -5.54 -16.82
CA GLU A 75 15.83 -6.55 -15.79
C GLU A 75 17.23 -6.43 -15.20
N ALA A 76 18.25 -6.19 -16.02
CA ALA A 76 19.63 -6.03 -15.54
C ALA A 76 19.77 -4.80 -14.62
N GLU A 77 19.19 -3.67 -15.00
CA GLU A 77 19.21 -2.42 -14.22
C GLU A 77 18.38 -2.56 -12.92
N ILE A 78 17.25 -3.25 -12.98
CA ILE A 78 16.42 -3.57 -11.81
C ILE A 78 17.19 -4.47 -10.84
N ALA A 79 17.92 -5.48 -11.33
CA ALA A 79 18.72 -6.37 -10.51
C ALA A 79 19.84 -5.61 -9.77
N GLU A 80 20.48 -4.62 -10.41
CA GLU A 80 21.44 -3.75 -9.71
C GLU A 80 20.79 -2.93 -8.61
N VAL A 81 19.64 -2.31 -8.86
CA VAL A 81 18.91 -1.53 -7.84
C VAL A 81 18.48 -2.38 -6.65
N ILE A 82 18.14 -3.65 -6.88
CA ILE A 82 17.81 -4.60 -5.79
C ILE A 82 19.07 -4.94 -4.98
N ARG A 83 20.22 -5.14 -5.64
CA ARG A 83 21.50 -5.40 -4.97
C ARG A 83 21.97 -4.22 -4.14
N GLU A 84 21.95 -3.00 -4.69
CA GLU A 84 22.33 -1.78 -3.98
C GLU A 84 21.49 -1.55 -2.72
N ARG A 85 20.18 -1.87 -2.74
CA ARG A 85 19.32 -1.80 -1.55
C ARG A 85 19.58 -2.91 -0.52
N ALA A 86 20.11 -4.06 -0.92
CA ALA A 86 20.43 -5.13 0.03
C ALA A 86 21.64 -4.75 0.89
N ASP A 87 22.62 -4.06 0.30
CA ASP A 87 23.83 -3.60 1.00
C ASP A 87 23.55 -2.44 1.98
N ASP A 88 22.53 -1.61 1.71
CA ASP A 88 22.10 -0.52 2.60
C ASP A 88 21.25 -1.01 3.80
N ASN A 89 20.61 -2.18 3.72
CA ASN A 89 19.66 -2.67 4.72
C ASN A 89 20.28 -3.68 5.73
N ASP A 90 21.56 -4.03 5.60
CA ASP A 90 22.27 -4.92 6.54
C ASP A 90 22.74 -4.21 7.83
N GLY A 91 22.27 -2.97 8.06
CA GLY A 91 22.75 -2.07 9.12
C GLY A 91 21.81 -1.82 10.31
N ILE A 92 20.63 -2.44 10.39
CA ILE A 92 19.73 -2.24 11.56
C ILE A 92 19.08 -3.57 11.98
N VAL A 93 19.72 -4.24 12.94
CA VAL A 93 19.07 -5.21 13.84
C VAL A 93 19.08 -4.61 15.25
N PRO A 94 17.94 -4.34 15.88
CA PRO A 94 17.81 -4.46 17.34
C PRO A 94 17.50 -5.91 17.73
#